data_AF-A0A6A6HK45-F1
#
_entry.id   AF-A0A6A6HK45-F1
#
_cell.length_a   1.000
_cell.length_b   1.000
_cell.length_c   1.000
_cell.angle_alpha   90.00
_cell.angle_beta   90.00
_cell.angle_gamma   90.00
#
_symmetry.space_group_name_H-M   'P 1'
#
loop_
_entity.id
_entity.type
_entity.pdbx_description
1 polymer ?
#
loop_
_entity_poly.entity_id
_entity_poly.type
_entity_poly.pdbx_seq_one_letter_code
_entity_poly.pdbx_strand_id
1 'polypeptide(L)'
;MSLEAKPRLSLSSGSYDVNVTLTYNPGTSSQPITFKDPIIDWGTDGISFALFRIEEDGYHFIENYDAGKGPPYFEPGPKDAVNVAQDTEFVELKPGESYSQSLSLYPDEDFVEDFELGKRYAYRFLGESLEWWSWGRKEDFRNKPVLENSISRAFSPSLVVPASNYIELESGRRREAGKAHPSSVVA
;
A
#
# COMPACT_ATOMS: atom_id res chain seq x y z
N MET A 1 -1.90 6.33 -10.19
CA MET A 1 -1.79 6.29 -8.72
C MET A 1 -0.76 7.30 -8.29
N SER A 2 -1.02 8.04 -7.22
CA SER A 2 -0.05 8.90 -6.58
C SER A 2 0.08 8.53 -5.11
N LEU A 3 1.27 8.78 -4.57
CA LEU A 3 1.56 8.69 -3.15
C LEU A 3 1.97 10.06 -2.63
N GLU A 4 1.39 10.48 -1.52
CA GLU A 4 1.67 11.75 -0.86
C GLU A 4 2.03 11.54 0.60
N ALA A 5 3.04 12.27 1.07
CA ALA A 5 3.45 12.25 2.47
C ALA A 5 3.97 13.62 2.90
N LYS A 6 4.00 13.88 4.21
CA LYS A 6 4.35 15.20 4.75
C LYS A 6 5.83 15.55 4.56
N PRO A 7 6.15 16.81 4.29
CA PRO A 7 7.45 17.45 4.46
C PRO A 7 8.41 16.92 5.51
N ARG A 8 9.42 16.09 5.21
CA ARG A 8 10.48 15.64 6.16
C ARG A 8 10.06 14.58 7.17
N LEU A 9 10.49 13.35 6.93
CA LEU A 9 10.20 12.26 7.84
C LEU A 9 11.51 11.61 8.23
N SER A 10 12.01 12.08 9.36
CA SER A 10 12.98 11.34 10.14
C SER A 10 12.35 10.00 10.50
N LEU A 11 13.02 8.89 10.17
CA LEU A 11 12.66 7.51 10.53
C LEU A 11 12.63 7.23 12.05
N SER A 12 12.54 8.27 12.88
CA SER A 12 12.62 8.19 14.34
C SER A 12 11.35 7.66 15.02
N SER A 13 10.23 7.50 14.30
CA SER A 13 8.92 7.12 14.86
C SER A 13 8.42 5.73 14.47
N GLY A 14 9.18 4.99 13.68
CA GLY A 14 8.88 3.60 13.33
C GLY A 14 7.63 3.30 12.53
N SER A 15 6.99 4.32 12.00
CA SER A 15 6.03 4.17 10.92
C SER A 15 5.97 5.46 10.11
N TYR A 16 5.49 5.31 8.89
CA TYR A 16 5.49 6.32 7.87
C TYR A 16 4.13 6.39 7.18
N ASP A 17 3.35 7.42 7.51
CA ASP A 17 2.01 7.57 6.96
C ASP A 17 2.07 8.14 5.53
N VAL A 18 1.53 7.38 4.59
CA VAL A 18 1.33 7.79 3.19
C VAL A 18 -0.15 7.86 2.86
N ASN A 19 -0.54 8.92 2.16
CA ASN A 19 -1.81 8.95 1.47
C ASN A 19 -1.63 8.39 0.08
N VAL A 20 -2.36 7.31 -0.18
CA VAL A 20 -2.48 6.69 -1.49
C VAL A 20 -3.69 7.30 -2.19
N THR A 21 -3.53 7.68 -3.45
CA THR A 21 -4.65 8.13 -4.29
C THR A 21 -4.68 7.38 -5.62
N LEU A 22 -5.82 6.78 -5.91
CA LEU A 22 -6.16 6.12 -7.16
C LEU A 22 -7.13 6.99 -7.95
N THR A 23 -6.71 7.47 -9.12
CA THR A 23 -7.56 8.25 -10.02
C THR A 23 -7.96 7.38 -11.21
N TYR A 24 -9.26 7.27 -11.46
CA TYR A 24 -9.76 6.57 -12.63
C TYR A 24 -9.66 7.46 -13.87
N ASN A 25 -8.69 7.13 -14.73
CA ASN A 25 -8.51 7.76 -16.04
C ASN A 25 -9.30 6.96 -17.09
N PRO A 26 -10.45 7.46 -17.56
CA PRO A 26 -11.36 6.67 -18.36
C PRO A 26 -10.95 6.50 -19.83
N GLY A 27 -9.93 7.23 -20.29
CA GLY A 27 -9.63 7.35 -21.72
C GLY A 27 -10.85 7.89 -22.46
N THR A 28 -11.48 7.05 -23.30
CA THR A 28 -12.72 7.36 -24.02
C THR A 28 -13.98 6.78 -23.36
N SER A 29 -13.85 6.03 -22.25
CA SER A 29 -14.98 5.44 -21.55
C SER A 29 -15.80 6.49 -20.81
N SER A 30 -17.11 6.29 -20.70
CA SER A 30 -17.97 7.04 -19.79
C SER A 30 -18.54 6.14 -18.68
N GLN A 31 -18.10 4.88 -18.62
CA GLN A 31 -18.63 3.89 -17.70
C GLN A 31 -17.95 4.01 -16.34
N PRO A 32 -18.71 3.93 -15.23
CA PRO A 32 -18.16 3.70 -13.91
C PRO A 32 -17.43 2.36 -13.85
N ILE A 33 -16.53 2.25 -12.89
CA ILE A 33 -15.83 1.01 -12.58
C ILE A 33 -16.05 0.64 -11.12
N THR A 34 -16.21 -0.66 -10.85
CA THR A 34 -16.21 -1.22 -9.50
C THR A 34 -15.07 -2.21 -9.37
N PHE A 35 -14.30 -2.15 -8.28
CA PHE A 35 -13.16 -3.04 -8.03
C PHE A 35 -13.02 -3.36 -6.54
N LYS A 36 -12.36 -4.46 -6.21
CA LYS A 36 -11.97 -4.76 -4.82
C LYS A 36 -10.85 -3.80 -4.42
N ASP A 37 -11.00 -3.14 -3.26
CA ASP A 37 -10.07 -2.18 -2.70
C ASP A 37 -8.70 -2.84 -2.62
N PRO A 38 -7.78 -2.39 -3.47
CA PRO A 38 -6.54 -3.12 -3.59
C PRO A 38 -5.62 -2.79 -2.43
N ILE A 39 -5.82 -1.68 -1.70
CA ILE A 39 -4.96 -1.30 -0.57
C ILE A 39 -5.17 -2.23 0.62
N ILE A 40 -6.39 -2.78 0.79
CA ILE A 40 -6.71 -3.78 1.83
C ILE A 40 -5.97 -5.10 1.54
N ASP A 41 -5.86 -5.50 0.27
CA ASP A 41 -5.05 -6.66 -0.17
C ASP A 41 -3.54 -6.36 -0.14
N TRP A 42 -3.12 -5.14 -0.49
CA TRP A 42 -1.70 -4.79 -0.60
C TRP A 42 -0.99 -4.81 0.75
N GLY A 43 -1.74 -4.65 1.84
CA GLY A 43 -1.25 -4.76 3.21
C GLY A 43 -0.99 -6.19 3.67
N THR A 44 -1.46 -7.22 2.95
CA THR A 44 -1.30 -8.63 3.35
C THR A 44 -0.25 -9.40 2.54
N ASP A 45 0.06 -8.96 1.32
CA ASP A 45 0.92 -9.73 0.40
C ASP A 45 2.33 -9.14 0.20
N GLY A 46 2.62 -7.95 0.71
CA GLY A 46 4.00 -7.46 0.89
C GLY A 46 4.88 -7.33 -0.37
N ILE A 47 4.31 -7.37 -1.57
CA ILE A 47 5.11 -7.40 -2.82
C ILE A 47 5.03 -6.09 -3.60
N SER A 48 4.06 -5.23 -3.30
CA SER A 48 3.69 -4.15 -4.21
C SER A 48 4.36 -2.82 -3.90
N PHE A 49 5.03 -2.69 -2.75
CA PHE A 49 5.86 -1.53 -2.40
C PHE A 49 7.33 -1.94 -2.31
N ALA A 50 8.22 -1.05 -2.72
CA ALA A 50 9.66 -1.26 -2.63
C ALA A 50 10.39 -0.04 -2.09
N LEU A 51 11.49 -0.31 -1.40
CA LEU A 51 12.43 0.67 -0.89
C LEU A 51 13.61 0.80 -1.84
N PHE A 52 14.02 2.04 -2.07
CA PHE A 52 15.16 2.41 -2.90
C PHE A 52 16.13 3.28 -2.11
N ARG A 53 17.41 3.10 -2.36
CA ARG A 53 18.45 4.04 -1.96
C ARG A 53 18.63 5.09 -3.05
N ILE A 54 18.77 6.35 -2.66
CA ILE A 54 19.06 7.44 -3.59
C ILE A 54 20.56 7.72 -3.52
N GLU A 55 21.25 7.50 -4.63
CA GLU A 55 22.66 7.85 -4.83
C GLU A 55 22.80 8.88 -5.97
N GLU A 56 24.03 9.33 -6.25
CA GLU A 56 24.29 10.38 -7.25
C GLU A 56 23.81 10.02 -8.67
N ASP A 57 23.82 8.74 -9.01
CA ASP A 57 23.43 8.18 -10.30
C ASP A 57 21.96 7.73 -10.37
N GLY A 58 21.21 7.78 -9.26
CA GLY A 58 19.76 7.56 -9.23
C GLY A 58 19.24 6.68 -8.10
N TYR A 59 18.13 5.99 -8.36
CA TYR A 59 17.43 5.12 -7.42
C TYR A 59 17.90 3.67 -7.56
N HIS A 60 18.42 3.10 -6.49
CA HIS A 60 18.89 1.71 -6.43
C HIS A 60 17.95 0.89 -5.56
N PHE A 61 17.42 -0.20 -6.11
CA PHE A 61 16.52 -1.10 -5.39
C PHE A 61 17.25 -1.72 -4.19
N ILE A 62 16.60 -1.70 -3.02
CA ILE A 62 17.08 -2.37 -1.82
C ILE A 62 16.29 -3.66 -1.64
N GLU A 63 15.00 -3.54 -1.36
CA GLU A 63 14.14 -4.66 -1.01
C GLU A 63 12.66 -4.29 -1.20
N ASN A 64 11.80 -5.31 -1.27
CA ASN A 64 10.35 -5.15 -1.23
C ASN A 64 9.87 -5.01 0.22
N TYR A 65 8.79 -4.26 0.42
CA TYR A 65 8.13 -4.17 1.72
C TYR A 65 7.32 -5.42 2.01
N ASP A 66 7.93 -6.42 2.64
CA ASP A 66 7.18 -7.58 3.11
C ASP A 66 6.38 -7.19 4.37
N ALA A 67 5.10 -6.85 4.20
CA ALA A 67 4.18 -6.62 5.29
C ALA A 67 3.88 -7.95 6.01
N GLY A 68 4.87 -8.49 6.73
CA GLY A 68 4.79 -9.65 7.59
C GLY A 68 3.93 -10.81 7.07
N LYS A 69 4.53 -11.75 6.33
CA LYS A 69 3.88 -13.04 6.09
C LYS A 69 3.65 -13.80 7.40
N GLY A 70 2.43 -13.73 7.92
CA GLY A 70 1.87 -14.90 8.59
C GLY A 70 1.79 -16.05 7.57
N PRO A 71 1.97 -17.32 7.96
CA PRO A 71 1.63 -18.42 7.06
C PRO A 71 0.20 -18.18 6.56
N PRO A 72 -0.14 -18.51 5.30
CA PRO A 72 -1.50 -18.38 4.83
C PRO A 72 -2.38 -19.26 5.73
N TYR A 73 -3.06 -18.65 6.70
CA TYR A 73 -4.17 -19.25 7.42
C TYR A 73 -5.36 -19.27 6.46
N PHE A 74 -5.18 -19.91 5.31
CA PHE A 74 -6.26 -20.38 4.49
C PHE A 74 -6.77 -21.65 5.17
N GLU A 75 -7.51 -21.49 6.26
CA GLU A 75 -8.53 -22.48 6.55
C GLU A 75 -9.53 -22.36 5.40
N PRO A 76 -9.78 -23.43 4.61
CA PRO A 76 -10.80 -23.39 3.58
C PRO A 76 -12.17 -23.32 4.26
N GLY A 77 -12.54 -22.11 4.68
CA GLY A 77 -13.87 -21.74 5.11
C GLY A 77 -14.86 -21.92 3.96
N PRO A 78 -16.16 -21.93 4.27
CA PRO A 78 -17.19 -22.01 3.24
C PRO A 78 -16.98 -20.94 2.17
N LYS A 79 -17.24 -21.29 0.91
CA LYS A 79 -17.16 -20.39 -0.24
C LYS A 79 -18.27 -19.36 -0.11
N ASP A 80 -18.02 -18.29 0.64
CA ASP A 80 -19.05 -17.31 0.89
C ASP A 80 -19.27 -16.46 -0.36
N ALA A 81 -20.55 -16.21 -0.61
CA ALA A 81 -21.01 -15.38 -1.70
C ALA A 81 -20.89 -13.92 -1.23
N VAL A 82 -19.98 -13.17 -1.84
CA VAL A 82 -19.75 -11.78 -1.50
C VAL A 82 -20.75 -10.88 -2.22
N ASN A 83 -21.46 -10.05 -1.47
CA ASN A 83 -22.35 -9.04 -2.04
C ASN A 83 -21.58 -7.73 -2.27
N VAL A 84 -21.06 -7.58 -3.48
CA VAL A 84 -20.31 -6.38 -3.94
C VAL A 84 -21.04 -5.08 -3.62
N ALA A 85 -22.37 -5.04 -3.67
CA ALA A 85 -23.12 -3.81 -3.41
C ALA A 85 -23.07 -3.35 -1.95
N GLN A 86 -22.88 -4.29 -1.01
CA GLN A 86 -22.92 -4.05 0.44
C GLN A 86 -21.55 -4.13 1.10
N ASP A 87 -20.59 -4.77 0.44
CA ASP A 87 -19.26 -5.00 0.97
C ASP A 87 -18.41 -3.73 0.89
N THR A 88 -17.78 -3.36 2.01
CA THR A 88 -16.92 -2.17 2.13
C THR A 88 -15.58 -2.34 1.43
N GLU A 89 -15.16 -3.57 1.15
CA GLU A 89 -13.95 -3.87 0.40
C GLU A 89 -14.11 -3.59 -1.10
N PHE A 90 -15.26 -3.14 -1.58
CA PHE A 90 -15.44 -2.77 -2.99
C PHE A 90 -15.57 -1.26 -3.15
N VAL A 91 -14.82 -0.72 -4.09
CA VAL A 91 -14.78 0.70 -4.43
C VAL A 91 -15.44 0.91 -5.79
N GLU A 92 -16.27 1.94 -5.89
CA GLU A 92 -16.81 2.44 -7.16
C GLU A 92 -16.16 3.77 -7.50
N LEU A 93 -15.74 3.94 -8.75
CA LEU A 93 -15.29 5.23 -9.29
C LEU A 93 -16.01 5.55 -10.60
N LYS A 94 -16.53 6.77 -10.71
CA LYS A 94 -16.95 7.35 -11.99
C LYS A 94 -15.74 7.89 -12.75
N PRO A 95 -15.82 8.04 -14.09
CA PRO A 95 -14.79 8.68 -14.88
C PRO A 95 -14.26 9.98 -14.26
N GLY A 96 -12.95 10.02 -13.95
CA GLY A 96 -12.28 11.18 -13.34
C GLY A 96 -12.37 11.27 -11.82
N GLU A 97 -13.14 10.41 -11.15
CA GLU A 97 -13.14 10.35 -9.67
C GLU A 97 -11.84 9.72 -9.15
N SER A 98 -11.53 10.04 -7.89
CA SER A 98 -10.39 9.48 -7.18
C SER A 98 -10.84 8.84 -5.87
N TYR A 99 -10.15 7.76 -5.51
CA TYR A 99 -10.25 7.08 -4.23
C TYR A 99 -8.94 7.28 -3.47
N SER A 100 -9.02 7.63 -2.19
CA SER A 100 -7.84 7.85 -1.36
C SER A 100 -7.94 7.15 -0.02
N GLN A 101 -6.82 6.63 0.46
CA GLN A 101 -6.70 5.98 1.77
C GLN A 101 -5.32 6.28 2.37
N SER A 102 -5.24 6.28 3.70
CA SER A 102 -3.98 6.40 4.42
C SER A 102 -3.43 5.01 4.75
N LEU A 103 -2.15 4.80 4.48
CA LEU A 103 -1.40 3.58 4.79
C LEU A 103 -0.21 3.97 5.69
N SER A 104 0.05 3.18 6.73
CA SER A 104 1.28 3.31 7.51
C SER A 104 2.28 2.28 7.00
N LEU A 105 3.42 2.74 6.48
CA LEU A 105 4.55 1.89 6.11
C LEU A 105 5.50 1.77 7.30
N TYR A 106 6.08 0.59 7.54
CA TYR A 106 6.96 0.33 8.68
C TYR A 106 8.39 0.06 8.21
N PRO A 107 9.13 1.10 7.76
CA PRO A 107 10.50 0.96 7.27
C PRO A 107 11.47 0.34 8.28
N ASP A 108 11.17 0.44 9.57
CA ASP A 108 12.08 0.14 10.67
C ASP A 108 11.77 -1.17 11.42
N GLU A 109 10.69 -1.86 11.10
CA GLU A 109 10.48 -3.24 11.54
C GLU A 109 10.90 -4.21 10.44
N ASP A 110 10.73 -3.82 9.16
CA ASP A 110 10.92 -4.70 8.01
C ASP A 110 12.24 -4.48 7.23
N PHE A 111 12.96 -3.36 7.42
CA PHE A 111 14.21 -3.06 6.68
C PHE A 111 15.39 -2.57 7.55
N VAL A 112 15.29 -2.61 8.88
CA VAL A 112 16.07 -1.69 9.74
C VAL A 112 17.52 -2.02 10.02
N GLU A 113 18.07 -3.10 9.47
CA GLU A 113 19.52 -3.28 9.63
C GLU A 113 20.34 -2.29 8.78
N ASP A 114 19.78 -1.68 7.73
CA ASP A 114 20.57 -1.03 6.66
C ASP A 114 20.29 0.46 6.38
N PHE A 115 19.50 1.16 7.20
CA PHE A 115 19.35 2.61 7.06
C PHE A 115 20.59 3.36 7.56
N GLU A 116 21.50 3.68 6.64
CA GLU A 116 22.68 4.50 6.87
C GLU A 116 22.30 5.96 7.14
N LEU A 117 22.75 6.48 8.29
CA LEU A 117 22.50 7.88 8.66
C LEU A 117 23.05 8.85 7.62
N GLY A 118 22.24 9.85 7.27
CA GLY A 118 22.61 10.87 6.28
C GLY A 118 22.47 10.40 4.83
N LYS A 119 22.02 9.16 4.60
CA LYS A 119 21.61 8.69 3.28
C LYS A 119 20.14 9.00 3.02
N ARG A 120 19.82 9.13 1.73
CA ARG A 120 18.49 9.40 1.21
C ARG A 120 17.89 8.12 0.65
N TYR A 121 16.60 7.95 0.85
CA TYR A 121 15.87 6.76 0.46
C TYR A 121 14.58 7.16 -0.23
N ALA A 122 13.92 6.24 -0.93
CA ALA A 122 12.60 6.46 -1.49
C ALA A 122 11.73 5.21 -1.44
N TYR A 123 10.43 5.43 -1.25
CA TYR A 123 9.40 4.40 -1.44
C TYR A 123 8.68 4.56 -2.76
N ARG A 124 8.27 3.44 -3.33
CA ARG A 124 7.41 3.40 -4.51
C ARG A 124 6.53 2.16 -4.52
N PHE A 125 5.25 2.35 -4.81
CA PHE A 125 4.38 1.27 -5.29
C PHE A 125 4.78 0.87 -6.72
N LEU A 126 5.09 -0.41 -6.93
CA LEU A 126 5.61 -0.97 -8.18
C LEU A 126 4.55 -1.20 -9.25
N GLY A 127 3.27 -1.18 -8.90
CA GLY A 127 2.18 -1.55 -9.79
C GLY A 127 1.65 -2.95 -9.50
N GLU A 128 0.34 -3.15 -9.66
CA GLU A 128 -0.28 -4.45 -9.43
C GLU A 128 -1.55 -4.63 -10.27
N SER A 129 -1.87 -5.88 -10.60
CA SER A 129 -3.15 -6.24 -11.21
C SER A 129 -4.21 -6.42 -10.14
N LEU A 130 -5.35 -5.77 -10.29
CA LEU A 130 -6.49 -5.97 -9.40
C LEU A 130 -6.99 -7.42 -9.52
N GLU A 131 -7.17 -8.08 -8.38
CA GLU A 131 -7.74 -9.44 -8.34
C GLU A 131 -9.12 -9.45 -9.01
N TRP A 132 -9.98 -8.50 -8.62
CA TRP A 132 -11.33 -8.37 -9.14
C TRP A 132 -11.69 -6.94 -9.50
N TRP A 133 -12.30 -6.79 -10.68
CA TRP A 133 -12.92 -5.56 -11.13
C TRP A 133 -14.02 -5.84 -12.16
N SER A 134 -14.93 -4.89 -12.34
CA SER A 134 -15.95 -4.95 -13.38
C SER A 134 -16.44 -3.55 -13.78
N TRP A 135 -16.96 -3.43 -15.00
CA TRP A 135 -17.65 -2.22 -15.44
C TRP A 135 -19.01 -2.10 -14.77
N GLY A 136 -19.38 -0.88 -14.40
CA GLY A 136 -20.66 -0.58 -13.76
C GLY A 136 -20.48 -0.16 -12.30
N ARG A 137 -21.63 0.08 -11.68
CA ARG A 137 -21.74 0.52 -10.29
C ARG A 137 -21.82 -0.67 -9.35
N LYS A 138 -21.48 -0.47 -8.08
CA LYS A 138 -21.67 -1.47 -7.02
C LYS A 138 -23.09 -2.02 -7.01
N GLU A 139 -24.06 -1.13 -7.21
CA GLU A 139 -25.49 -1.45 -7.25
C GLU A 139 -25.87 -2.46 -8.35
N ASP A 140 -25.16 -2.46 -9.49
CA ASP A 140 -25.42 -3.38 -10.60
C ASP A 140 -25.13 -4.85 -10.24
N PHE A 141 -24.44 -5.06 -9.12
CA PHE A 141 -24.04 -6.37 -8.58
C PHE A 141 -24.86 -6.81 -7.35
N ARG A 142 -25.84 -6.02 -6.87
CA ARG A 142 -26.62 -6.33 -5.65
C ARG A 142 -27.24 -7.74 -5.63
N ASN A 143 -27.71 -8.20 -6.77
CA ASN A 143 -28.35 -9.51 -6.95
C ASN A 143 -27.46 -10.51 -7.68
N LYS A 144 -26.16 -10.22 -7.81
CA LYS A 144 -25.15 -11.04 -8.50
C LYS A 144 -23.98 -11.27 -7.54
N PRO A 145 -24.17 -12.09 -6.48
CA PRO A 145 -23.08 -12.38 -5.57
C PRO A 145 -21.89 -12.96 -6.33
N VAL A 146 -20.70 -12.49 -6.00
CA VAL A 146 -19.45 -13.02 -6.56
C VAL A 146 -18.96 -14.09 -5.60
N LEU A 147 -18.62 -15.27 -6.12
CA LEU A 147 -17.96 -16.28 -5.30
C LEU A 147 -16.57 -15.77 -4.93
N GLU A 148 -16.21 -15.83 -3.66
CA GLU A 148 -14.92 -15.32 -3.16
C GLU A 148 -13.71 -15.93 -3.90
N ASN A 149 -13.76 -17.22 -4.24
CA ASN A 149 -12.73 -17.88 -5.07
C ASN A 149 -12.73 -17.50 -6.56
N SER A 150 -13.67 -16.65 -6.99
CA SER A 150 -13.75 -16.08 -8.33
C SER A 150 -13.25 -14.63 -8.35
N ILE A 151 -13.07 -14.01 -7.18
CA ILE A 151 -12.32 -12.76 -7.02
C ILE A 151 -10.85 -13.00 -7.39
N SER A 152 -10.28 -14.16 -7.04
CA SER A 152 -8.89 -14.51 -7.38
C SER A 152 -8.70 -15.20 -8.74
N ARG A 153 -9.77 -15.48 -9.50
CA ARG A 153 -9.66 -16.12 -10.83
C ARG A 153 -9.75 -15.08 -11.93
N ALA A 154 -8.60 -14.48 -12.22
CA ALA A 154 -8.23 -13.74 -13.43
C ALA A 154 -9.33 -13.66 -14.50
N PHE A 155 -10.26 -12.71 -14.35
CA PHE A 155 -11.13 -12.34 -15.45
C PHE A 155 -10.39 -11.34 -16.33
N SER A 156 -10.22 -11.74 -17.59
CA SER A 156 -9.60 -10.92 -18.62
C SER A 156 -10.55 -9.79 -19.04
N PRO A 157 -10.03 -8.57 -19.28
CA PRO A 157 -8.63 -8.18 -19.13
C PRO A 157 -8.27 -7.81 -17.68
N SER A 158 -7.04 -8.13 -17.26
CA SER A 158 -6.50 -7.64 -15.99
C SER A 158 -6.47 -6.12 -15.99
N LEU A 159 -7.04 -5.49 -14.96
CA LEU A 159 -6.90 -4.05 -14.74
C LEU A 159 -5.67 -3.81 -13.88
N VAL A 160 -4.72 -3.07 -14.42
CA VAL A 160 -3.46 -2.77 -13.76
C VAL A 160 -3.52 -1.40 -13.12
N VAL A 161 -3.24 -1.35 -11.81
CA VAL A 161 -2.88 -0.11 -11.15
C VAL A 161 -1.41 0.18 -11.48
N PRO A 162 -1.09 1.31 -12.13
CA PRO A 162 0.28 1.60 -12.51
C PRO A 162 1.14 1.92 -11.28
N ALA A 163 2.45 1.74 -11.43
CA ALA A 163 3.42 2.19 -10.45
C ALA A 163 3.20 3.66 -10.07
N SER A 164 3.37 3.96 -8.80
CA SER A 164 3.26 5.32 -8.25
C SER A 164 4.50 6.18 -8.56
N ASN A 165 4.45 7.45 -8.18
CA ASN A 165 5.63 8.28 -7.99
C ASN A 165 6.50 7.80 -6.81
N TYR A 166 7.75 8.27 -6.76
CA TYR A 166 8.59 8.08 -5.58
C TYR A 166 8.17 9.04 -4.46
N ILE A 167 8.25 8.57 -3.22
CA ILE A 167 8.29 9.42 -2.04
C ILE A 167 9.68 9.33 -1.44
N GLU A 168 10.36 10.47 -1.30
CA GLU A 168 11.70 10.51 -0.72
C GLU A 168 11.67 10.62 0.81
N LEU A 169 12.63 9.95 1.43
CA LEU A 169 12.85 9.87 2.86
C LEU A 169 14.26 10.33 3.20
N GLU A 170 14.40 10.98 4.35
CA GLU A 170 15.69 11.32 4.93
C GLU A 170 15.89 10.52 6.22
N SER A 171 16.98 9.77 6.29
CA SER A 171 17.35 9.08 7.53
C SER A 171 17.75 10.11 8.60
N GLY A 172 16.85 10.36 9.54
CA GLY A 172 17.12 11.21 10.70
C GLY A 172 17.80 10.43 11.83
N ARG A 173 18.60 11.11 12.66
CA ARG A 173 19.12 10.50 13.89
C ARG A 173 17.96 10.11 14.80
N ARG A 174 17.93 8.84 15.25
CA ARG A 174 17.12 8.44 16.41
C ARG A 174 17.47 9.38 17.56
N ARG A 175 16.49 10.12 18.09
CA ARG A 175 16.70 10.82 19.36
C ARG A 175 16.93 9.72 20.38
N GLU A 176 18.16 9.58 20.87
CA GLU A 176 18.41 8.78 22.05
C GLU A 176 17.47 9.31 23.14
N ALA A 177 16.52 8.47 23.56
CA ALA A 177 15.81 8.72 24.80
C ALA A 177 16.90 8.84 25.86
N GLY A 178 17.05 10.06 26.41
CA GLY A 178 18.13 10.39 27.31
C GLY A 178 18.26 9.30 28.36
N LYS A 179 19.38 8.57 28.34
CA LYS A 179 19.79 7.76 29.48
C LYS A 179 19.83 8.73 30.66
N ALA A 180 18.86 8.58 31.56
CA ALA A 180 18.93 9.19 32.88
C ALA A 180 20.32 8.86 33.43
N HIS A 181 21.13 9.90 33.64
CA HIS A 181 22.40 9.77 34.33
C HIS A 181 22.10 9.11 35.69
N PRO A 182 22.73 7.98 36.04
CA PRO A 182 22.82 7.64 37.44
C PRO A 182 23.71 8.72 38.07
N SER A 183 23.09 9.64 38.82
CA SER A 183 23.82 10.54 39.70
C SER A 183 24.77 9.71 40.54
N SER A 184 26.06 9.86 40.27
CA SER A 184 27.10 9.27 41.08
C SER A 184 27.10 9.97 42.44
N VAL A 185 27.12 9.13 43.46
CA VAL A 185 27.36 9.43 44.87
C VAL A 185 28.66 10.22 45.06
N VAL A 186 28.62 11.31 45.82
CA VAL A 186 29.72 11.90 46.61
C VAL A 186 29.04 12.79 47.67
N ALA A 187 29.26 12.77 48.98
CA ALA A 187 29.99 11.94 49.94
C ALA A 187 29.29 12.13 51.30
#